data_AF-A0A496QTU9-F1
#
_entry.id   AF-A0A496QTU9-F1
#
_cell.length_a   1.000
_cell.length_b   1.000
_cell.length_c   1.000
_cell.angle_alpha   90.00
_cell.angle_beta   90.00
_cell.angle_gamma   90.00
#
_symmetry.space_group_name_H-M   'P 1'
#
loop_
_entity.id
_entity.type
_entity.pdbx_description
1 polymer ?
#
loop_
_entity_poly.entity_id
_entity_poly.type
_entity_poly.pdbx_seq_one_letter_code
_entity_poly.pdbx_strand_id
1 'polypeptide(L)'
;MIEKTKTRLWVLLLELFSLSVLIGVFNLFFFENPGFLKTALNPYIILSFLAAAYYGRLAGYMSFIFSSIVILLIYPPAHSILGTPLSITKHIEVLINNLEVSHAFTIPVVYLLGLIRENYGGALQSLKNRFKNLTREKWRLIKETEGLKEVYKELEERISRQHESITLLYSQIQKLNNLRLYEALKVLLEIVENFTEAERASVWQYSSERKALLLHASIGYSE
;
A
#
# COMPACT_ATOMS: atom_id res chain seq x y z
N MET A 1 -5.10 -19.13 4.26
CA MET A 1 -3.75 -18.51 4.26
C MET A 1 -2.65 -19.49 4.70
N ILE A 2 -2.93 -20.35 5.70
CA ILE A 2 -2.02 -21.39 6.24
C ILE A 2 -1.64 -22.47 5.20
N GLU A 3 -2.54 -22.80 4.29
CA GLU A 3 -2.32 -23.84 3.27
C GLU A 3 -1.31 -23.40 2.18
N LYS A 4 -1.32 -22.11 1.81
CA LYS A 4 -0.36 -21.51 0.85
C LYS A 4 1.05 -21.41 1.42
N THR A 5 1.21 -21.22 2.73
CA THR A 5 2.54 -21.20 3.37
C THR A 5 3.13 -22.59 3.48
N LYS A 6 2.29 -23.61 3.72
CA LYS A 6 2.73 -25.01 3.81
C LYS A 6 3.21 -25.55 2.46
N THR A 7 2.50 -25.27 1.37
CA THR A 7 2.92 -25.65 0.01
C THR A 7 4.26 -25.03 -0.37
N ARG A 8 4.49 -23.75 -0.03
CA ARG A 8 5.75 -23.06 -0.32
C ARG A 8 6.95 -23.63 0.44
N LEU A 9 6.75 -24.09 1.68
CA LEU A 9 7.81 -24.74 2.47
C LEU A 9 8.21 -26.10 1.89
N TRP A 10 7.23 -26.92 1.48
CA TRP A 10 7.51 -28.22 0.86
C TRP A 10 8.29 -28.09 -0.45
N VAL A 11 7.90 -27.13 -1.29
CA VAL A 11 8.63 -26.85 -2.54
C VAL A 11 10.08 -26.44 -2.24
N LEU A 12 10.30 -25.57 -1.27
CA LEU A 12 11.65 -25.14 -0.88
C LEU A 12 12.51 -26.30 -0.36
N LEU A 13 11.94 -27.18 0.47
CA LEU A 13 12.68 -28.36 0.96
C LEU A 13 13.05 -29.31 -0.19
N LEU A 14 12.14 -29.50 -1.14
CA LEU A 14 12.38 -30.32 -2.32
C LEU A 14 13.46 -29.71 -3.21
N GLU A 15 13.41 -28.39 -3.45
CA GLU A 15 14.44 -27.66 -4.18
C GLU A 15 15.83 -27.83 -3.54
N LEU A 16 15.96 -27.57 -2.23
CA LEU A 16 17.24 -27.71 -1.52
C LEU A 16 17.76 -29.15 -1.59
N PHE A 17 16.89 -30.15 -1.37
CA PHE A 17 17.27 -31.54 -1.46
C PHE A 17 17.71 -31.92 -2.90
N SER A 18 16.97 -31.48 -3.92
CA SER A 18 17.29 -31.75 -5.32
C SER A 18 18.64 -31.15 -5.73
N LEU A 19 18.95 -29.93 -5.25
CA LEU A 19 20.24 -29.28 -5.49
C LEU A 19 21.37 -30.02 -4.78
N SER A 20 21.19 -30.44 -3.53
CA SER A 20 22.16 -31.27 -2.82
C SER A 20 22.41 -32.61 -3.53
N VAL A 21 21.36 -33.26 -4.05
CA VAL A 21 21.49 -34.49 -4.84
C VAL A 21 22.21 -34.24 -6.15
N LEU A 22 21.93 -33.14 -6.85
CA LEU A 22 22.61 -32.77 -8.09
C LEU A 22 24.13 -32.58 -7.87
N ILE A 23 24.51 -31.90 -6.79
CA ILE A 23 25.92 -31.80 -6.38
C ILE A 23 26.48 -33.19 -6.07
N GLY A 24 25.69 -34.06 -5.43
CA GLY A 24 26.00 -35.49 -5.20
C GLY A 24 26.32 -36.26 -6.47
N VAL A 25 25.49 -36.13 -7.49
CA VAL A 25 25.71 -36.75 -8.80
C VAL A 25 26.99 -36.20 -9.44
N PHE A 26 27.22 -34.89 -9.36
CA PHE A 26 28.45 -34.29 -9.87
C PHE A 26 29.70 -34.79 -9.12
N ASN A 27 29.59 -35.03 -7.82
CA ASN A 27 30.65 -35.57 -6.98
C ASN A 27 31.07 -36.99 -7.39
N LEU A 28 30.16 -37.79 -7.96
CA LEU A 28 30.48 -39.14 -8.44
C LEU A 28 31.50 -39.14 -9.58
N PHE A 29 31.64 -38.04 -10.33
CA PHE A 29 32.68 -37.91 -11.36
C PHE A 29 34.08 -37.69 -10.75
N PHE A 30 34.17 -37.31 -9.47
CA PHE A 30 35.43 -37.04 -8.76
C PHE A 30 35.73 -38.15 -7.72
N PHE A 31 36.01 -39.35 -8.23
CA PHE A 31 36.23 -40.56 -7.41
C PHE A 31 37.31 -40.40 -6.32
N GLU A 32 38.31 -39.53 -6.53
CA GLU A 32 39.46 -39.34 -5.63
C GLU A 32 39.20 -38.35 -4.47
N ASN A 33 38.06 -37.66 -4.48
CA ASN A 33 37.73 -36.61 -3.52
C ASN A 33 36.28 -36.71 -3.01
N PRO A 34 35.98 -37.69 -2.14
CA PRO A 34 34.64 -37.85 -1.59
C PRO A 34 34.20 -36.58 -0.86
N GLY A 35 33.01 -36.09 -1.21
CA GLY A 35 32.42 -34.92 -0.55
C GLY A 35 33.11 -33.57 -0.85
N PHE A 36 34.00 -33.51 -1.85
CA PHE A 36 34.80 -32.30 -2.14
C PHE A 36 35.66 -31.83 -0.95
N LEU A 37 36.10 -32.77 -0.10
CA LEU A 37 36.85 -32.45 1.12
C LEU A 37 38.23 -31.84 0.87
N LYS A 38 38.90 -32.24 -0.21
CA LYS A 38 40.25 -31.74 -0.57
C LYS A 38 40.25 -30.46 -1.42
N THR A 39 39.07 -29.95 -1.80
CA THR A 39 38.97 -28.73 -2.61
C THR A 39 38.73 -27.51 -1.73
N ALA A 40 39.43 -26.41 -2.01
CA ALA A 40 39.32 -25.16 -1.27
C ALA A 40 37.87 -24.59 -1.22
N LEU A 41 37.06 -24.89 -2.24
CA LEU A 41 35.66 -24.48 -2.34
C LEU A 41 34.78 -25.72 -2.37
N ASN A 42 34.12 -26.03 -1.25
CA ASN A 42 33.17 -27.12 -1.17
C ASN A 42 31.78 -26.68 -1.69
N PRO A 43 31.27 -27.24 -2.80
CA PRO A 43 29.98 -26.85 -3.37
C PRO A 43 28.80 -27.01 -2.41
N TYR A 44 28.86 -27.96 -1.48
CA TYR A 44 27.82 -28.17 -0.47
C TYR A 44 27.77 -27.05 0.58
N ILE A 45 28.94 -26.53 0.95
CA ILE A 45 29.06 -25.38 1.86
C ILE A 45 28.55 -24.12 1.17
N ILE A 46 28.92 -23.92 -0.09
CA ILE A 46 28.45 -22.78 -0.92
C ILE A 46 26.93 -22.80 -1.04
N LEU A 47 26.33 -23.96 -1.33
CA LEU A 47 24.88 -24.11 -1.38
C LEU A 47 24.23 -23.69 -0.06
N SER A 48 24.82 -24.09 1.07
CA SER A 48 24.32 -23.73 2.40
C SER A 48 24.42 -22.23 2.69
N PHE A 49 25.48 -21.57 2.24
CA PHE A 49 25.62 -20.11 2.31
C PHE A 49 24.62 -19.37 1.43
N LEU A 50 24.44 -19.83 0.19
CA LEU A 50 23.45 -19.26 -0.73
C LEU A 50 22.03 -19.45 -0.19
N ALA A 51 21.70 -20.63 0.33
CA ALA A 51 20.42 -20.89 0.96
C ALA A 51 20.20 -20.00 2.20
N ALA A 52 21.23 -19.78 3.02
CA ALA A 52 21.16 -18.87 4.16
C ALA A 52 20.91 -17.42 3.71
N ALA A 53 21.68 -16.95 2.73
CA ALA A 53 21.64 -15.60 2.21
C ALA A 53 20.38 -15.30 1.38
N TYR A 54 19.76 -16.31 0.76
CA TYR A 54 18.60 -16.10 -0.11
C TYR A 54 17.28 -16.60 0.47
N TYR A 55 17.27 -17.60 1.36
CA TYR A 55 16.06 -18.17 1.95
C TYR A 55 16.00 -18.07 3.48
N GLY A 56 17.12 -17.75 4.13
CA GLY A 56 17.20 -17.38 5.53
C GLY A 56 17.89 -18.46 6.36
N ARG A 57 18.03 -18.22 7.66
CA ARG A 57 18.85 -19.08 8.53
C ARG A 57 18.41 -20.54 8.51
N LEU A 58 17.10 -20.79 8.63
CA LEU A 58 16.54 -22.14 8.64
C LEU A 58 16.83 -22.89 7.33
N ALA A 59 16.68 -22.21 6.19
CA ALA A 59 16.95 -22.83 4.89
C ALA A 59 18.44 -23.15 4.70
N GLY A 60 19.34 -22.31 5.19
CA GLY A 60 20.78 -22.59 5.22
C GLY A 60 21.12 -23.84 6.02
N TYR A 61 20.54 -24.00 7.21
CA TYR A 61 20.73 -25.22 8.01
C TYR A 61 20.12 -26.47 7.38
N MET A 62 18.92 -26.36 6.80
CA MET A 62 18.29 -27.49 6.09
C MET A 62 19.13 -27.93 4.89
N SER A 63 19.68 -26.97 4.13
CA SER A 63 20.61 -27.26 3.04
C SER A 63 21.87 -27.99 3.52
N PHE A 64 22.42 -27.58 4.66
CA PHE A 64 23.59 -28.25 5.25
C PHE A 64 23.27 -29.68 5.69
N ILE A 65 22.10 -29.88 6.32
CA ILE A 65 21.63 -31.22 6.72
C ILE A 65 21.41 -32.11 5.51
N PHE A 66 20.72 -31.64 4.47
CA PHE A 66 20.51 -32.43 3.25
C PHE A 66 21.82 -32.76 2.55
N SER A 67 22.74 -31.81 2.49
CA SER A 67 24.08 -32.05 1.94
C SER A 67 24.85 -33.09 2.74
N SER A 68 24.76 -33.05 4.07
CA SER A 68 25.36 -34.06 4.96
C SER A 68 24.76 -35.44 4.73
N ILE A 69 23.43 -35.53 4.58
CA ILE A 69 22.73 -36.78 4.26
C ILE A 69 23.19 -37.34 2.90
N VAL A 70 23.31 -36.49 1.88
CA VAL A 70 23.79 -36.91 0.56
C VAL A 70 25.21 -37.45 0.64
N ILE A 71 26.12 -36.78 1.35
CA ILE A 71 27.53 -37.20 1.47
C ILE A 71 27.69 -38.47 2.32
N LEU A 72 26.92 -38.62 3.39
CA LEU A 72 27.05 -39.75 4.33
C LEU A 72 26.30 -41.00 3.87
N LEU A 73 25.11 -40.85 3.30
CA LEU A 73 24.18 -41.96 3.11
C LEU A 73 23.96 -42.30 1.64
N ILE A 74 23.95 -41.32 0.74
CA ILE A 74 23.66 -41.54 -0.68
C ILE A 74 24.94 -41.75 -1.49
N TYR A 75 26.00 -41.01 -1.20
CA TYR A 75 27.25 -41.07 -1.93
C TYR A 75 27.97 -42.43 -1.82
N PRO A 76 28.15 -43.06 -0.63
CA PRO A 76 28.86 -44.35 -0.53
C PRO A 76 28.24 -45.50 -1.35
N PRO A 77 26.92 -45.76 -1.29
CA PRO A 77 26.31 -46.80 -2.13
C PRO A 77 26.32 -46.43 -3.61
N ALA A 78 26.16 -45.15 -3.97
CA ALA A 78 26.23 -44.73 -5.37
C ALA A 78 27.64 -44.92 -5.96
N HIS A 79 28.67 -44.62 -5.17
CA HIS A 79 30.07 -44.81 -5.56
C HIS A 79 30.44 -46.30 -5.64
N SER A 80 29.91 -47.14 -4.76
CA SER A 80 30.17 -48.59 -4.78
C SER A 80 29.56 -49.30 -5.99
N ILE A 81 28.44 -48.79 -6.52
CA ILE A 81 27.83 -49.29 -7.76
C ILE A 81 28.69 -48.97 -8.99
N LEU A 82 29.40 -47.84 -9.01
CA LEU A 82 30.14 -47.35 -10.18
C LEU A 82 31.58 -47.86 -10.32
N GLY A 83 32.20 -48.45 -9.28
CA GLY A 83 33.60 -48.87 -9.43
C GLY A 83 34.16 -49.72 -8.29
N THR A 84 34.32 -49.14 -7.09
CA THR A 84 35.01 -49.80 -5.97
C THR A 84 34.10 -49.96 -4.76
N PRO A 85 34.00 -51.15 -4.15
CA PRO A 85 33.16 -51.37 -2.97
C PRO A 85 33.69 -50.55 -1.78
N LEU A 86 33.11 -49.38 -1.57
CA LEU A 86 33.41 -48.53 -0.42
C LEU A 86 32.45 -48.91 0.72
N SER A 87 32.99 -49.55 1.76
CA SER A 87 32.22 -49.79 2.99
C SER A 87 31.91 -48.45 3.65
N ILE A 88 30.66 -48.29 4.12
CA ILE A 88 30.18 -47.07 4.79
C ILE A 88 31.08 -46.69 5.98
N THR A 89 31.60 -47.69 6.71
CA THR A 89 32.51 -47.48 7.84
C THR A 89 33.84 -46.84 7.44
N LYS A 90 34.46 -47.33 6.35
CA LYS A 90 35.71 -46.75 5.81
C LYS A 90 35.48 -45.34 5.25
N HIS A 91 34.32 -45.10 4.63
CA HIS A 91 33.96 -43.77 4.15
C HIS A 91 33.85 -42.75 5.29
N ILE A 92 33.20 -43.14 6.40
CA ILE A 92 33.07 -42.28 7.57
C ILE A 92 34.44 -41.97 8.18
N GLU A 93 35.33 -42.95 8.28
CA GLU A 93 36.69 -42.76 8.79
C GLU A 93 37.50 -41.77 7.92
N VAL A 94 37.42 -41.90 6.59
CA VAL A 94 38.03 -40.94 5.65
C VAL A 94 37.43 -39.55 5.81
N LEU A 95 36.12 -39.43 6.05
CA LEU A 95 35.45 -38.15 6.25
C LEU A 95 35.91 -37.45 7.53
N ILE A 96 36.02 -38.19 8.63
CA ILE A 96 36.44 -37.67 9.95
C ILE A 96 37.91 -37.24 9.90
N ASN A 97 38.78 -38.05 9.29
CA ASN A 97 40.22 -37.77 9.23
C ASN A 97 40.55 -36.59 8.31
N ASN A 98 39.68 -36.28 7.33
CA ASN A 98 39.84 -35.16 6.41
C ASN A 98 38.86 -34.02 6.70
N LEU A 99 38.28 -33.97 7.91
CA LEU A 99 37.37 -32.91 8.28
C LEU A 99 38.15 -31.62 8.55
N GLU A 100 38.35 -30.83 7.50
CA GLU A 100 39.04 -29.55 7.63
C GLU A 100 38.23 -28.55 8.46
N VAL A 101 38.96 -27.65 9.15
CA VAL A 101 38.43 -26.55 9.95
C VAL A 101 37.39 -25.69 9.18
N SER A 102 37.50 -25.61 7.85
CA SER A 102 36.55 -24.93 6.95
C SER A 102 35.09 -25.41 7.15
N HIS A 103 34.88 -26.69 7.42
CA HIS A 103 33.53 -27.26 7.61
C HIS A 103 32.90 -26.78 8.91
N ALA A 104 33.69 -26.63 9.97
CA ALA A 104 33.23 -26.12 11.27
C ALA A 104 32.78 -24.65 11.19
N PHE A 105 33.42 -23.84 10.34
CA PHE A 105 33.02 -22.44 10.11
C PHE A 105 31.71 -22.29 9.34
N THR A 106 31.18 -23.36 8.72
CA THR A 106 29.92 -23.30 7.98
C THR A 106 28.74 -22.88 8.85
N ILE A 107 28.63 -23.46 10.06
CA ILE A 107 27.53 -23.21 10.99
C ILE A 107 27.44 -21.72 11.41
N PRO A 108 28.53 -21.08 11.90
CA PRO A 108 28.48 -19.68 12.27
C PRO A 108 28.28 -18.75 11.07
N VAL A 109 28.84 -19.08 9.89
CA VAL A 109 28.64 -18.25 8.69
C VAL A 109 27.20 -18.30 8.21
N VAL A 110 26.57 -19.49 8.16
CA VAL A 110 25.14 -19.66 7.86
C VAL A 110 24.28 -18.88 8.86
N TYR A 111 24.64 -18.90 10.15
CA TYR A 111 23.96 -18.14 11.18
C TYR A 111 24.00 -16.64 10.89
N LEU A 112 25.21 -16.09 10.64
CA LEU A 112 25.41 -14.67 10.38
C LEU A 112 24.67 -14.20 9.12
N LEU A 113 24.82 -14.92 8.00
CA LEU A 113 24.13 -14.60 6.75
C LEU A 113 22.61 -14.67 6.91
N GLY A 114 22.13 -15.70 7.60
CA GLY A 114 20.71 -15.86 7.90
C GLY A 114 20.15 -14.72 8.75
N LEU A 115 20.89 -14.31 9.79
CA LEU A 115 20.50 -13.22 10.69
C LEU A 115 20.47 -11.87 9.98
N ILE A 116 21.48 -11.60 9.13
CA ILE A 116 21.51 -10.42 8.25
C ILE A 116 20.22 -10.39 7.42
N ARG A 117 19.90 -11.46 6.71
CA ARG A 117 18.71 -11.51 5.87
C ARG A 117 17.41 -11.35 6.65
N GLU A 118 17.28 -11.99 7.81
CA GLU A 118 16.08 -11.88 8.65
C GLU A 118 15.87 -10.43 9.15
N ASN A 119 16.94 -9.76 9.57
CA ASN A 119 16.89 -8.36 9.99
C ASN A 119 16.50 -7.41 8.84
N TYR A 120 17.13 -7.54 7.67
CA TYR A 120 16.80 -6.73 6.50
C TYR A 120 15.41 -7.04 5.96
N GLY A 121 14.99 -8.31 5.98
CA GLY A 121 13.66 -8.73 5.56
C GLY A 121 12.56 -8.14 6.44
N GLY A 122 12.74 -8.16 7.76
CA GLY A 122 11.83 -7.53 8.71
C GLY A 122 11.75 -6.02 8.51
N ALA A 123 12.90 -5.35 8.36
CA ALA A 123 12.96 -3.92 8.09
C ALA A 123 12.24 -3.56 6.79
N LEU A 124 12.50 -4.30 5.71
CA LEU A 124 11.87 -4.07 4.40
C LEU A 124 10.35 -4.26 4.45
N GLN A 125 9.88 -5.30 5.14
CA GLN A 125 8.44 -5.53 5.30
C GLN A 125 7.78 -4.41 6.12
N SER A 126 8.44 -3.94 7.18
CA SER A 126 7.96 -2.81 7.98
C SER A 126 7.90 -1.52 7.15
N LEU A 127 8.92 -1.27 6.32
CA LEU A 127 8.99 -0.11 5.43
C LEU A 127 7.87 -0.16 4.38
N LYS A 128 7.63 -1.33 3.78
CA LYS A 128 6.53 -1.54 2.83
C LYS A 128 5.16 -1.29 3.47
N ASN A 129 4.96 -1.75 4.71
CA ASN A 129 3.74 -1.50 5.45
C ASN A 129 3.55 0.00 5.76
N ARG A 130 4.61 0.69 6.20
CA ARG A 130 4.59 2.14 6.43
C ARG A 130 4.27 2.92 5.15
N PHE A 131 4.93 2.58 4.04
CA PHE A 131 4.69 3.19 2.74
C PHE A 131 3.23 3.04 2.28
N LYS A 132 2.66 1.84 2.47
CA LYS A 132 1.24 1.57 2.16
C LYS A 132 0.30 2.44 3.01
N ASN A 133 0.59 2.61 4.29
CA ASN A 133 -0.21 3.45 5.18
C ASN A 133 -0.11 4.93 4.82
N LEU A 134 1.10 5.45 4.60
CA LEU A 134 1.33 6.83 4.16
C LEU A 134 0.64 7.13 2.83
N THR A 135 0.64 6.17 1.89
CA THR A 135 -0.07 6.33 0.62
C THR A 135 -1.57 6.47 0.83
N ARG A 136 -2.16 5.66 1.72
CA ARG A 136 -3.59 5.74 2.05
C ARG A 136 -3.94 7.05 2.73
N GLU A 137 -3.12 7.50 3.67
CA GLU A 137 -3.30 8.80 4.34
C GLU A 137 -3.21 9.96 3.34
N LYS A 138 -2.23 9.93 2.44
CA LYS A 138 -2.11 10.92 1.36
C LYS A 138 -3.37 10.98 0.50
N TRP A 139 -3.93 9.85 0.10
CA TRP A 139 -5.19 9.80 -0.66
C TRP A 139 -6.37 10.35 0.13
N ARG A 140 -6.44 10.10 1.44
CA ARG A 140 -7.49 10.64 2.31
C ARG A 140 -7.39 12.17 2.38
N LEU A 141 -6.19 12.69 2.61
CA LEU A 141 -5.92 14.13 2.66
C LEU A 141 -6.27 14.82 1.34
N ILE A 142 -5.92 14.22 0.19
CA ILE A 142 -6.29 14.78 -1.11
C ILE A 142 -7.82 14.95 -1.21
N LYS A 143 -8.60 13.91 -0.88
CA LYS A 143 -10.07 13.98 -0.89
C LYS A 143 -10.62 15.03 0.08
N GLU A 144 -10.08 15.12 1.29
CA GLU A 144 -10.48 16.14 2.26
C GLU A 144 -10.18 17.56 1.72
N THR A 145 -9.03 17.77 1.09
CA THR A 145 -8.69 19.08 0.50
C THR A 145 -9.54 19.43 -0.72
N GLU A 146 -9.93 18.45 -1.54
CA GLU A 146 -10.86 18.67 -2.66
C GLU A 146 -12.25 19.03 -2.17
N GLY A 147 -12.78 18.30 -1.18
CA GLY A 147 -14.07 18.64 -0.56
C GLY A 147 -14.05 20.02 0.09
N LEU A 148 -12.96 20.39 0.75
CA LEU A 148 -12.83 21.72 1.34
C LEU A 148 -12.83 22.83 0.27
N LYS A 149 -12.16 22.61 -0.89
CA LYS A 149 -12.18 23.56 -2.01
C LYS A 149 -13.58 23.74 -2.59
N GLU A 150 -14.36 22.68 -2.69
CA GLU A 150 -15.74 22.74 -3.17
C GLU A 150 -16.62 23.57 -2.22
N VAL A 151 -16.52 23.34 -0.92
CA VAL A 151 -17.21 24.15 0.11
C VAL A 151 -16.77 25.62 0.05
N TYR A 152 -15.47 25.90 -0.12
CA TYR A 152 -15.00 27.27 -0.30
C TYR A 152 -15.62 27.96 -1.51
N LYS A 153 -15.72 27.25 -2.65
CA LYS A 153 -16.32 27.77 -3.87
C LYS A 153 -17.81 28.09 -3.67
N GLU A 154 -18.56 27.19 -3.04
CA GLU A 154 -19.98 27.44 -2.74
C GLU A 154 -20.18 28.64 -1.81
N LEU A 155 -19.33 28.78 -0.79
CA LEU A 155 -19.35 29.92 0.12
C LEU A 155 -19.05 31.23 -0.63
N GLU A 156 -18.05 31.23 -1.50
CA GLU A 156 -17.69 32.39 -2.32
C GLU A 156 -18.85 32.79 -3.25
N GLU A 157 -19.48 31.84 -3.94
CA GLU A 157 -20.65 32.08 -4.78
C GLU A 157 -21.86 32.60 -3.97
N ARG A 158 -22.06 32.12 -2.74
CA ARG A 158 -23.13 32.62 -1.85
C ARG A 158 -22.84 34.04 -1.38
N ILE A 159 -21.61 34.34 -0.98
CA ILE A 159 -21.20 35.67 -0.54
C ILE A 159 -21.32 36.68 -1.67
N SER A 160 -20.89 36.33 -2.90
CA SER A 160 -21.03 37.18 -4.08
C SER A 160 -22.51 37.52 -4.34
N ARG A 161 -23.39 36.51 -4.36
CA ARG A 161 -24.84 36.71 -4.54
C ARG A 161 -25.47 37.57 -3.45
N GLN A 162 -25.06 37.39 -2.20
CA GLN A 162 -25.54 38.22 -1.08
C GLN A 162 -25.06 39.67 -1.22
N HIS A 163 -23.80 39.89 -1.61
CA HIS A 163 -23.27 41.23 -1.80
C HIS A 163 -23.96 41.98 -2.95
N GLU A 164 -24.24 41.28 -4.06
CA GLU A 164 -25.04 41.80 -5.18
C GLU A 164 -26.46 42.17 -4.74
N SER A 165 -27.11 41.30 -3.96
CA SER A 165 -28.46 41.54 -3.44
C SER A 165 -28.53 42.75 -2.50
N ILE A 166 -27.53 42.92 -1.61
CA ILE A 166 -27.43 44.08 -0.71
C ILE A 166 -27.19 45.36 -1.51
N THR A 167 -26.30 45.32 -2.50
CA THR A 167 -25.99 46.48 -3.34
C THR A 167 -27.22 46.90 -4.14
N LEU A 168 -27.96 45.94 -4.68
CA LEU A 168 -29.20 46.19 -5.41
C LEU A 168 -30.26 46.80 -4.48
N LEU A 169 -30.49 46.21 -3.31
CA LEU A 169 -31.44 46.71 -2.33
C LEU A 169 -31.09 48.14 -1.85
N TYR A 170 -29.82 48.40 -1.57
CA TYR A 170 -29.33 49.74 -1.21
C TYR A 170 -29.59 50.76 -2.33
N SER A 171 -29.25 50.41 -3.59
CA SER A 171 -29.47 51.30 -4.74
C SER A 171 -30.96 51.64 -4.95
N GLN A 172 -31.85 50.68 -4.68
CA GLN A 172 -33.30 50.87 -4.79
C GLN A 172 -33.86 51.72 -3.63
N ILE A 173 -33.38 51.51 -2.40
CA ILE A 173 -33.70 52.39 -1.25
C ILE A 173 -33.24 53.82 -1.50
N GLN A 174 -32.07 54.00 -2.09
CA GLN A 174 -31.56 55.34 -2.40
C GLN A 174 -32.40 56.03 -3.49
N LYS A 175 -32.93 55.29 -4.47
CA LYS A 175 -33.93 55.82 -5.43
C LYS A 175 -35.23 56.20 -4.72
N LEU A 176 -35.73 55.37 -3.81
CA LEU A 176 -36.94 55.63 -3.03
C LEU A 176 -36.85 56.91 -2.21
N ASN A 177 -35.69 57.22 -1.64
CA ASN A 177 -35.48 58.41 -0.81
C ASN A 177 -35.56 59.74 -1.59
N ASN A 178 -35.51 59.69 -2.94
CA ASN A 178 -35.55 60.85 -3.82
C ASN A 178 -36.86 60.98 -4.63
N LEU A 179 -37.82 60.07 -4.47
CA LEU A 179 -39.05 59.99 -5.26
C LEU A 179 -40.27 60.52 -4.48
N ARG A 180 -41.28 61.04 -5.19
CA ARG A 180 -42.56 61.44 -4.59
C ARG A 180 -43.30 60.19 -4.09
N LEU A 181 -44.07 60.27 -3.00
CA LEU A 181 -44.70 59.13 -2.30
C LEU A 181 -45.37 58.10 -3.23
N TYR A 182 -46.06 58.55 -4.28
CA TYR A 182 -46.73 57.69 -5.26
C TYR A 182 -45.75 56.89 -6.14
N GLU A 183 -44.66 57.54 -6.58
CA GLU A 183 -43.58 56.90 -7.34
C GLU A 183 -42.81 55.92 -6.45
N ALA A 184 -42.64 56.24 -5.16
CA ALA A 184 -42.00 55.37 -4.19
C ALA A 184 -42.81 54.08 -3.94
N LEU A 185 -44.13 54.18 -3.82
CA LEU A 185 -45.02 53.01 -3.66
C LEU A 185 -44.98 52.09 -4.88
N LYS A 186 -44.88 52.64 -6.09
CA LYS A 186 -44.75 51.84 -7.31
C LYS A 186 -43.41 51.10 -7.37
N VAL A 187 -42.31 51.77 -7.03
CA VAL A 187 -40.97 51.13 -6.95
C VAL A 187 -40.95 50.04 -5.87
N LEU A 188 -41.63 50.23 -4.73
CA LEU A 188 -41.76 49.18 -3.70
C LEU A 188 -42.52 47.95 -4.21
N LEU A 189 -43.59 48.15 -4.99
CA LEU A 189 -44.34 47.05 -5.60
C LEU A 189 -43.51 46.29 -6.66
N GLU A 190 -42.71 47.02 -7.46
CA GLU A 190 -41.75 46.42 -8.40
C GLU A 190 -40.66 45.60 -7.68
N ILE A 191 -40.22 46.04 -6.48
CA ILE A 191 -39.28 45.27 -5.66
C ILE A 191 -39.96 43.97 -5.18
N VAL A 192 -41.20 44.05 -4.70
CA VAL A 192 -41.94 42.85 -4.25
C VAL A 192 -42.14 41.88 -5.40
N GLU A 193 -42.59 42.34 -6.57
CA GLU A 193 -42.71 41.52 -7.78
C GLU A 193 -41.39 40.80 -8.12
N ASN A 194 -40.27 41.54 -8.14
CA ASN A 194 -38.97 40.98 -8.53
C ASN A 194 -38.36 40.03 -7.47
N PHE A 195 -38.62 40.22 -6.19
CA PHE A 195 -38.03 39.40 -5.12
C PHE A 195 -38.91 38.23 -4.67
N THR A 196 -40.23 38.32 -4.84
CA THR A 196 -41.17 37.27 -4.42
C THR A 196 -41.87 36.57 -5.58
N GLU A 197 -41.56 36.93 -6.83
CA GLU A 197 -42.22 36.43 -8.05
C GLU A 197 -43.75 36.60 -7.98
N ALA A 198 -44.22 37.66 -7.31
CA ALA A 198 -45.65 37.88 -7.13
C ALA A 198 -46.27 38.42 -8.43
N GLU A 199 -47.17 37.65 -9.05
CA GLU A 199 -47.83 38.05 -10.30
C GLU A 199 -48.70 39.30 -10.16
N ARG A 200 -49.22 39.58 -8.96
CA ARG A 200 -50.12 40.72 -8.69
C ARG A 200 -49.92 41.25 -7.29
N ALA A 201 -49.71 42.56 -7.16
CA ALA A 201 -49.61 43.22 -5.86
C ALA A 201 -50.26 44.61 -5.90
N SER A 202 -50.90 45.02 -4.80
CA SER A 202 -51.56 46.31 -4.68
C SER A 202 -51.49 46.86 -3.27
N VAL A 203 -51.38 48.18 -3.15
CA VAL A 203 -51.38 48.92 -1.89
C VAL A 203 -52.70 49.69 -1.78
N TRP A 204 -53.44 49.41 -0.72
CA TRP A 204 -54.72 50.05 -0.41
C TRP A 204 -54.56 50.93 0.82
N GLN A 205 -55.03 52.17 0.74
CA GLN A 205 -55.09 53.06 1.88
C GLN A 205 -56.54 53.29 2.28
N TYR A 206 -56.84 53.09 3.56
CA TYR A 206 -58.16 53.38 4.10
C TYR A 206 -58.36 54.90 4.24
N SER A 207 -59.39 55.44 3.58
CA SER A 207 -59.79 56.84 3.74
C SER A 207 -60.98 56.92 4.69
N SER A 208 -60.77 57.54 5.86
CA SER A 208 -61.81 57.76 6.87
C SER A 208 -62.93 58.67 6.37
N GLU A 209 -62.63 59.61 5.47
CA GLU A 209 -63.60 60.54 4.87
C GLU A 209 -64.58 59.83 3.94
N ARG A 210 -64.09 58.88 3.14
CA ARG A 210 -64.91 58.15 2.16
C ARG A 210 -65.44 56.81 2.69
N LYS A 211 -65.03 56.40 3.90
CA LYS A 211 -65.26 55.06 4.48
C LYS A 211 -64.98 53.94 3.47
N ALA A 212 -63.93 54.10 2.67
CA ALA A 212 -63.61 53.21 1.58
C ALA A 212 -62.09 53.00 1.49
N LEU A 213 -61.70 51.83 0.97
CA LEU A 213 -60.32 51.53 0.61
C LEU A 213 -60.03 52.14 -0.75
N LEU A 214 -59.07 53.06 -0.80
CA LEU A 214 -58.61 53.66 -2.04
C LEU A 214 -57.34 52.96 -2.49
N LEU A 215 -57.35 52.45 -3.72
CA LEU A 215 -56.17 51.90 -4.35
C LEU A 215 -55.14 53.01 -4.55
N HIS A 216 -53.96 52.87 -3.96
CA HIS A 216 -52.88 53.84 -4.05
C HIS A 216 -51.80 53.42 -5.06
N ALA A 217 -51.54 52.13 -5.22
CA ALA A 217 -50.65 51.63 -6.26
C ALA A 217 -50.98 50.16 -6.56
N SER A 218 -50.80 49.72 -7.81
CA SER A 218 -50.99 48.33 -8.23
C SER A 218 -49.98 47.95 -9.31
N ILE A 219 -49.60 46.67 -9.31
CA ILE A 219 -48.78 46.04 -10.35
C ILE A 219 -49.38 44.67 -10.69
N GLY A 220 -49.33 44.26 -11.96
CA GLY A 220 -49.91 43.00 -12.44
C GLY A 220 -51.44 42.97 -12.62
N TYR A 221 -52.13 44.07 -12.30
CA TYR A 221 -53.55 44.26 -12.65
C TYR A 221 -53.61 45.02 -13.98
N SER A 222 -54.01 44.35 -15.05
CA SER A 222 -54.43 45.01 -16.29
C SER A 222 -55.69 45.83 -16.00
N GLU A 223 -55.76 47.07 -16.50
CA GLU A 223 -57.00 47.86 -16.52
C GLU A 223 -58.18 47.06 -17.08
#